data_AF-A0A6F8XLX1-F1
#
_entry.id   AF-A0A6F8XLX1-F1
#
_cell.length_a   1.000
_cell.length_b   1.000
_cell.length_c   1.000
_cell.angle_alpha   90.00
_cell.angle_beta   90.00
_cell.angle_gamma   90.00
#
_symmetry.space_group_name_H-M   'P 1'
#
loop_
_entity.id
_entity.type
_entity.pdbx_description
1 polymer ?
#
loop_
_entity_poly.entity_id
_entity_poly.type
_entity_poly.pdbx_seq_one_letter_code
_entity_poly.pdbx_strand_id
1 'polypeptide(L)'
;MITTSPALRACYLDTVSTIEEPLAAAIVERCPAVDQLTAQVLAAGVGAAAKLALRQWLHSTSAATSMKGFVVPSGSLPTLIRTALTPLAPALDGAATRLHPEGAHPAPHSCHIEA
;
A
#
# COMPACT_ATOMS: atom_id res chain seq x y z
N MET A 1 26.85 12.25 3.42
CA MET A 1 26.21 11.37 4.43
C MET A 1 24.70 11.58 4.36
N ILE A 2 23.95 10.61 3.83
CA ILE A 2 22.50 10.76 3.61
C ILE A 2 21.68 10.65 4.91
N THR A 3 22.27 10.06 5.97
CA THR A 3 21.63 9.84 7.28
C THR A 3 21.78 11.01 8.27
N THR A 4 22.70 11.95 8.03
CA THR A 4 22.96 13.09 8.94
C THR A 4 22.16 14.34 8.59
N SER A 5 21.47 14.37 7.44
CA SER A 5 20.66 15.52 7.05
C SER A 5 19.17 15.20 7.18
N PRO A 6 18.45 15.80 8.15
CA PRO A 6 17.00 15.66 8.25
C PRO A 6 16.29 16.15 6.98
N ALA A 7 16.89 17.09 6.24
CA ALA A 7 16.38 17.56 4.96
C ALA A 7 16.47 16.50 3.85
N LEU A 8 17.56 15.72 3.77
CA LEU A 8 17.68 14.62 2.81
C LEU A 8 16.68 13.50 3.11
N ARG A 9 16.46 13.20 4.40
CA ARG A 9 15.43 12.24 4.81
C ARG A 9 14.03 12.70 4.42
N ALA A 10 13.72 13.97 4.64
CA ALA A 10 12.42 14.53 4.24
C ALA A 10 12.24 14.46 2.72
N CYS A 11 13.27 14.82 1.95
CA CYS A 11 13.26 14.76 0.49
C CYS A 11 13.09 13.31 -0.03
N TYR A 12 13.77 12.32 0.57
CA TYR A 12 13.59 10.91 0.21
C TYR A 12 12.18 10.40 0.55
N LEU A 13 11.60 10.83 1.67
CA LEU A 13 10.21 10.50 2.02
C LEU A 13 9.19 11.23 1.12
N ASP A 14 9.57 12.37 0.54
CA ASP A 14 8.77 13.14 -0.41
C ASP A 14 8.73 12.46 -1.78
N THR A 15 9.85 11.84 -2.22
CA THR A 15 9.86 11.03 -3.44
C THR A 15 8.93 9.82 -3.40
N VAL A 16 8.47 9.39 -2.22
CA VAL A 16 7.46 8.33 -2.12
C VAL A 16 6.07 8.88 -2.45
N SER A 17 5.79 10.17 -2.26
CA SER A 17 4.49 10.73 -2.64
C SER A 17 4.34 10.91 -4.16
N THR A 18 5.44 10.89 -4.92
CA THR A 18 5.38 10.96 -6.38
C THR A 18 4.81 9.69 -7.02
N ILE A 19 4.77 8.56 -6.30
CA ILE A 19 4.14 7.32 -6.80
C ILE A 19 2.62 7.33 -6.66
N GLU A 20 2.04 8.28 -5.91
CA GLU A 20 0.61 8.32 -5.62
C GLU A 20 -0.23 8.63 -6.88
N GLU A 21 0.17 9.62 -7.69
CA GLU A 21 -0.50 9.95 -8.95
C GLU A 21 -0.51 8.81 -9.99
N PRO A 22 0.66 8.23 -10.37
CA PRO A 22 0.67 7.15 -11.34
C PRO A 22 -0.04 5.90 -10.81
N LEU A 23 -0.04 5.67 -9.49
CA LEU A 23 -0.78 4.58 -8.88
C LEU A 23 -2.30 4.81 -8.95
N ALA A 24 -2.77 6.04 -8.67
CA ALA A 24 -4.18 6.38 -8.82
C ALA A 24 -4.65 6.21 -10.27
N ALA A 25 -3.87 6.69 -11.24
CA ALA A 25 -4.15 6.52 -12.66
C ALA A 25 -4.22 5.03 -13.05
N ALA A 26 -3.26 4.24 -12.58
CA ALA A 26 -3.21 2.79 -12.82
C ALA A 26 -4.41 2.03 -12.21
N ILE A 27 -4.93 2.49 -11.06
CA ILE A 27 -6.13 1.92 -10.43
C ILE A 27 -7.36 2.26 -11.27
N VAL A 28 -7.52 3.50 -11.74
CA VAL A 28 -8.66 3.92 -12.57
C VAL A 28 -8.66 3.19 -13.91
N GLU A 29 -7.50 3.07 -14.55
CA GLU A 29 -7.34 2.37 -15.83
C GLU A 29 -7.70 0.88 -15.71
N ARG A 30 -7.26 0.22 -14.63
CA ARG A 30 -7.55 -1.20 -14.40
C ARG A 30 -8.97 -1.41 -13.88
N CYS A 31 -9.50 -0.48 -13.09
CA CYS A 31 -10.76 -0.62 -12.35
C CYS A 31 -11.75 0.50 -12.74
N PRO A 32 -12.41 0.43 -13.91
CA PRO A 32 -13.37 1.46 -14.31
C PRO A 32 -14.60 1.55 -13.37
N ALA A 33 -14.84 0.52 -12.55
CA ALA A 33 -15.88 0.48 -11.52
C ALA A 33 -15.51 1.18 -10.20
N VAL A 34 -14.26 1.64 -10.06
CA VAL A 34 -13.77 2.39 -8.90
C VAL A 34 -13.82 3.87 -9.23
N ASP A 35 -14.51 4.65 -8.40
CA ASP A 35 -14.60 6.10 -8.57
C ASP A 35 -13.22 6.77 -8.43
N GLN A 36 -13.00 7.87 -9.16
CA GLN A 36 -11.75 8.63 -9.19
C GLN A 36 -11.29 9.02 -7.77
N LEU A 37 -12.21 9.45 -6.90
CA LEU A 37 -11.91 9.83 -5.52
C LEU A 37 -11.45 8.61 -4.72
N THR A 38 -12.06 7.45 -4.94
CA THR A 38 -11.68 6.21 -4.26
C THR A 38 -10.29 5.74 -4.69
N ALA A 39 -9.97 5.82 -5.98
CA ALA A 39 -8.64 5.47 -6.49
C ALA A 39 -7.54 6.39 -5.93
N GLN A 40 -7.82 7.70 -5.84
CA GLN A 40 -6.90 8.68 -5.24
C GLN A 40 -6.68 8.41 -3.74
N VAL A 41 -7.74 8.13 -2.98
CA VAL A 41 -7.64 7.82 -1.54
C VAL A 41 -6.85 6.53 -1.30
N LEU A 42 -7.06 5.50 -2.12
CA LEU A 42 -6.30 4.25 -2.05
C LEU A 42 -4.82 4.48 -2.34
N ALA A 43 -4.51 5.23 -3.40
CA ALA A 43 -3.13 5.55 -3.76
C ALA A 43 -2.42 6.38 -2.69
N ALA A 44 -3.08 7.41 -2.16
CA ALA A 44 -2.58 8.23 -1.07
C ALA A 44 -2.38 7.41 0.22
N GLY A 45 -3.29 6.48 0.52
CA GLY A 45 -3.17 5.54 1.63
C GLY A 45 -1.92 4.66 1.51
N VAL A 46 -1.67 4.11 0.32
CA VAL A 46 -0.47 3.30 0.04
C VAL A 46 0.81 4.13 0.17
N GLY A 47 0.83 5.36 -0.37
CA GLY A 47 1.95 6.29 -0.23
C GLY A 47 2.24 6.63 1.24
N ALA A 48 1.19 6.91 2.02
CA ALA A 48 1.29 7.17 3.45
C ALA A 48 1.82 5.96 4.24
N ALA A 49 1.33 4.75 3.94
CA ALA A 49 1.78 3.51 4.57
C ALA A 49 3.27 3.24 4.27
N ALA A 50 3.70 3.42 3.01
CA ALA A 50 5.10 3.30 2.61
C ALA A 50 5.98 4.34 3.33
N LYS A 51 5.52 5.59 3.44
CA LYS A 51 6.21 6.66 4.17
C LYS A 51 6.35 6.33 5.66
N LEU A 52 5.32 5.76 6.28
CA LEU A 52 5.35 5.36 7.69
C LEU A 52 6.33 4.19 7.93
N ALA A 53 6.28 3.16 7.07
CA ALA A 53 7.21 2.03 7.12
C ALA A 53 8.67 2.48 6.97
N LEU A 54 8.93 3.42 6.06
CA LEU A 54 10.25 3.95 5.80
C LEU A 54 10.74 4.88 6.93
N ARG A 55 9.87 5.69 7.52
CA ARG A 55 10.18 6.48 8.73
C ARG A 55 10.56 5.56 9.89
N GLN A 56 9.80 4.49 10.11
CA GLN A 56 10.07 3.51 11.17
C GLN A 56 11.41 2.82 10.94
N TRP A 57 11.69 2.39 9.70
CA TRP A 57 12.95 1.76 9.32
C TRP A 57 14.17 2.66 9.54
N LEU A 58 14.07 3.94 9.14
CA LEU A 58 15.12 4.94 9.34
C LEU A 58 15.29 5.34 10.81
N HIS A 59 14.22 5.31 11.62
CA HIS A 59 14.28 5.61 13.05
C HIS A 59 14.91 4.45 13.85
N SER A 60 14.52 3.20 13.56
CA SER A 60 15.11 1.99 14.18
C SER A 60 16.61 1.87 13.88
N THR A 61 17.05 2.31 12.69
CA THR A 61 18.46 2.43 12.32
C THR A 61 19.22 3.43 13.19
N SER A 62 18.60 4.54 13.58
CA SER A 62 19.23 5.56 14.43
C SER A 62 19.43 5.08 15.87
N ALA A 63 18.57 4.20 16.38
CA ALA A 63 18.69 3.63 17.73
C ALA A 63 19.79 2.56 17.81
N ALA A 64 20.02 1.80 16.73
CA ALA A 64 21.05 0.76 16.63
C ALA A 64 22.47 1.29 16.34
N THR A 65 22.75 2.56 16.65
CA THR A 65 24.04 3.23 16.38
C THR A 65 25.15 2.74 17.32
N SER A 66 25.53 1.46 17.21
CA SER A 66 26.79 0.93 17.74
C SER A 66 27.92 0.98 16.69
N MET A 67 27.63 1.29 15.42
CA MET A 67 28.65 1.52 14.39
C MET A 67 28.34 2.80 13.58
N LYS A 68 29.12 3.86 13.84
CA LYS A 68 29.13 5.08 13.02
C LYS A 68 29.56 4.73 11.60
N GLY A 69 28.61 4.65 10.66
CA GLY A 69 28.90 4.59 9.23
C GLY A 69 28.26 3.44 8.46
N PHE A 70 27.63 2.47 9.14
CA PHE A 70 26.92 1.37 8.47
C PHE A 70 25.52 1.22 9.03
N VAL A 71 24.51 1.46 8.20
CA VAL A 71 23.14 1.04 8.49
C VAL A 71 23.09 -0.46 8.23
N VAL A 72 23.24 -1.27 9.28
CA VAL A 72 22.80 -2.66 9.24
C VAL A 72 21.34 -2.64 9.67
N PRO A 73 20.37 -2.68 8.74
CA PRO A 73 18.98 -2.56 9.11
C PRO A 73 18.57 -3.84 9.84
N SER A 74 18.41 -3.73 11.15
CA SER A 74 17.78 -4.77 11.96
C SER A 74 16.28 -4.72 11.69
N GLY A 75 15.84 -5.32 10.59
CA GLY A 75 14.44 -5.38 10.18
C GLY A 75 14.27 -5.39 8.66
N SER A 76 13.47 -6.34 8.17
CA SER A 76 13.13 -6.39 6.75
C SER A 76 12.14 -5.26 6.42
N LEU A 77 12.61 -4.25 5.69
CA LEU A 77 11.76 -3.21 5.09
C LEU A 77 10.50 -3.79 4.40
N PRO A 78 10.59 -4.92 3.65
CA PRO A 78 9.41 -5.58 3.10
C PRO A 78 8.37 -5.96 4.14
N THR A 79 8.78 -6.38 5.35
CA THR A 79 7.86 -6.71 6.44
C THR A 79 7.22 -5.46 7.01
N LEU A 80 7.99 -4.39 7.22
CA LEU A 80 7.44 -3.11 7.68
C LEU A 80 6.40 -2.54 6.72
N ILE A 81 6.67 -2.64 5.42
CA ILE A 81 5.70 -2.24 4.38
C ILE A 81 4.45 -3.13 4.44
N ARG A 82 4.59 -4.46 4.52
CA ARG A 82 3.42 -5.36 4.67
C ARG A 82 2.59 -5.06 5.91
N THR A 83 3.24 -4.82 7.05
CA THR A 83 2.55 -4.43 8.28
C THR A 83 1.83 -3.10 8.12
N ALA A 84 2.46 -2.09 7.51
CA ALA A 84 1.85 -0.79 7.27
C ALA A 84 0.67 -0.83 6.28
N LEU A 85 0.68 -1.81 5.36
CA LEU A 85 -0.42 -2.04 4.41
C LEU A 85 -1.54 -2.92 4.97
N THR A 86 -1.33 -3.62 6.09
CA THR A 86 -2.34 -4.49 6.70
C THR A 86 -3.68 -3.77 6.98
N PRO A 87 -3.70 -2.52 7.48
CA PRO A 87 -4.95 -1.78 7.67
C PRO A 87 -5.67 -1.41 6.35
N LEU A 88 -4.96 -1.35 5.24
CA LEU A 88 -5.52 -1.01 3.91
C LEU A 88 -6.01 -2.25 3.15
N ALA A 89 -5.67 -3.46 3.60
CA ALA A 89 -6.06 -4.71 2.98
C ALA A 89 -7.57 -4.81 2.66
N PRO A 90 -8.52 -4.53 3.59
CA PRO A 90 -9.94 -4.63 3.28
C PRO A 90 -10.42 -3.60 2.24
N ALA A 91 -9.80 -2.41 2.19
CA ALA A 91 -10.15 -1.39 1.20
C ALA A 91 -9.65 -1.77 -0.21
N LEU A 92 -8.45 -2.34 -0.28
CA LEU A 92 -7.88 -2.89 -1.51
C LEU A 92 -8.66 -4.11 -2.02
N ASP A 93 -9.05 -5.01 -1.12
CA ASP A 93 -9.85 -6.20 -1.43
C ASP A 93 -11.25 -5.84 -1.95
N GLY A 94 -11.89 -4.82 -1.36
CA GLY A 94 -13.14 -4.27 -1.87
C GLY A 94 -13.01 -3.69 -3.28
N ALA A 95 -11.91 -2.99 -3.59
CA ALA A 95 -11.62 -2.50 -4.94
C ALA A 95 -11.34 -3.66 -5.93
N ALA A 96 -10.61 -4.69 -5.47
CA ALA A 96 -10.33 -5.90 -6.25
C ALA A 96 -11.58 -6.76 -6.52
N THR A 97 -12.55 -6.76 -5.61
CA THR A 97 -13.84 -7.41 -5.83
C THR A 97 -14.64 -6.69 -6.91
N ARG A 98 -14.53 -5.36 -7.00
CA ARG A 98 -15.16 -4.58 -8.10
C ARG A 98 -14.45 -4.71 -9.45
N LEU A 99 -13.18 -5.13 -9.44
CA LEU A 99 -12.45 -5.56 -10.64
C LEU A 99 -12.98 -6.89 -11.20
N HIS A 100 -13.63 -7.71 -10.37
CA HIS A 100 -14.24 -8.99 -10.76
C HIS A 100 -15.78 -8.87 -10.73
N PRO A 101 -16.41 -8.22 -11.73
CA PRO A 101 -17.87 -8.17 -11.82
C PRO A 101 -18.50 -9.49 -12.34
N GLU A 102 -17.82 -10.64 -12.21
CA GLU A 102 -18.30 -11.92 -12.75
C GLU A 102 -18.04 -13.03 -11.74
N GLY A 103 -19.12 -13.61 -11.23
CA GLY A 103 -19.12 -14.47 -10.05
C GLY A 103 -20.39 -14.38 -9.19
N ALA A 104 -21.44 -13.69 -9.63
CA ALA A 104 -22.79 -14.02 -9.19
C ALA A 104 -23.14 -15.40 -9.73
N HIS A 105 -22.83 -16.41 -8.91
CA HIS A 105 -23.23 -17.81 -9.00
C HIS A 105 -24.56 -18.00 -9.75
N PRO A 106 -24.61 -18.77 -10.86
CA PRO A 106 -25.89 -19.15 -11.45
C PRO A 106 -26.71 -19.89 -10.40
N ALA A 107 -27.95 -19.45 -10.23
CA ALA A 107 -28.90 -19.93 -9.24
C ALA A 107 -28.86 -21.46 -9.08
N PRO A 108 -28.99 -22.01 -7.85
CA PRO A 108 -29.22 -23.44 -7.70
C PRO A 108 -30.50 -23.78 -8.46
N HIS A 109 -30.33 -24.59 -9.49
CA HIS A 109 -31.41 -25.24 -10.21
C HIS A 109 -32.30 -25.92 -9.17
N SER A 110 -33.47 -25.33 -8.89
CA SER A 110 -34.57 -26.01 -8.23
C SER A 110 -35.02 -27.15 -9.13
N CYS A 111 -34.37 -28.30 -8.96
CA CYS A 111 -34.98 -29.61 -9.12
C CYS A 111 -36.10 -29.75 -8.07
N HIS A 112 -37.15 -30.52 -8.38
CA HIS A 112 -38.36 -30.85 -7.60
C HIS A 112 -39.58 -29.92 -7.83
N ILE A 113 -40.79 -30.36 -8.21
CA ILE A 113 -41.49 -31.65 -8.05
C ILE A 113 -42.55 -31.85 -9.15
N GLU A 114 -42.61 -33.09 -9.61
CA GLU A 114 -43.66 -33.81 -10.33
C GLU A 114 -45.00 -33.84 -9.57
N ALA A 115 -46.11 -33.47 -10.23
CA ALA A 115 -47.47 -33.94 -9.91
C ALA A 115 -48.42 -33.68 -11.09
#